data_AF-A0A9D6RSA4-F1
#
_entry.id   AF-A0A9D6RSA4-F1
#
_cell.length_a   1.000
_cell.length_b   1.000
_cell.length_c   1.000
_cell.angle_alpha   90.00
_cell.angle_beta   90.00
_cell.angle_gamma   90.00
#
_symmetry.space_group_name_H-M   'P 1'
#
loop_
_entity.id
_entity.type
_entity.pdbx_description
1 polymer ?
#
loop_
_entity_poly.entity_id
_entity_poly.type
_entity_poly.pdbx_seq_one_letter_code
_entity_poly.pdbx_strand_id
1 'polypeptide(L)' 'MKVRYGDKEFAFDQRMPARKLLEQLSILPETVVVTKNEEIVTEDEMLEVDDEVELIRVISGGTGN' A
#
# COMPACT_ATOMS: atom_id res chain seq x y z
N MET A 1 0.17 -12.24 -0.80
CA MET A 1 -0.39 -10.92 -1.10
C MET A 1 0.45 -10.37 -2.22
N LYS A 2 -0.18 -9.74 -3.19
CA LYS A 2 0.54 -9.08 -4.27
C LYS A 2 0.54 -7.59 -4.01
N VAL A 3 1.70 -7.00 -3.82
CA VAL A 3 1.85 -5.58 -3.47
C VAL A 3 2.41 -4.84 -4.66
N ARG A 4 1.66 -3.89 -5.19
CA ARG A 4 2.08 -3.06 -6.31
C ARG A 4 2.35 -1.63 -5.85
N TYR A 5 3.54 -1.13 -6.11
CA TYR A 5 3.97 0.23 -5.78
C TYR A 5 4.48 0.94 -7.03
N GLY A 6 3.57 1.65 -7.71
CA GLY A 6 3.85 2.24 -9.02
C GLY A 6 4.29 1.15 -10.01
N ASP A 7 5.50 1.28 -10.54
CA ASP A 7 6.11 0.32 -11.48
C ASP A 7 6.75 -0.91 -10.81
N LYS A 8 6.74 -1.01 -9.48
CA LYS A 8 7.33 -2.15 -8.76
C LYS A 8 6.23 -3.09 -8.26
N GLU A 9 6.44 -4.38 -8.46
CA GLU A 9 5.58 -5.44 -7.91
C GLU A 9 6.37 -6.29 -6.94
N PHE A 10 5.76 -6.59 -5.80
CA PHE A 10 6.30 -7.43 -4.74
C PHE A 10 5.28 -8.53 -4.43
N ALA A 11 5.75 -9.75 -4.17
CA ALA A 11 4.91 -10.84 -3.71
C ALA A 11 5.37 -11.23 -2.30
N PHE A 12 4.43 -11.33 -1.37
CA PHE A 12 4.70 -11.83 -0.03
C PHE A 12 3.83 -13.04 0.27
N ASP A 13 4.47 -14.10 0.78
CA ASP A 13 3.85 -15.38 1.11
C ASP A 13 3.35 -15.45 2.56
N GLN A 14 3.34 -14.30 3.25
CA GLN A 14 2.96 -14.19 4.65
C GLN A 14 1.90 -13.10 4.81
N ARG A 15 0.94 -13.31 5.71
CA ARG A 15 -0.01 -12.27 6.11
C ARG A 15 0.64 -11.29 7.06
N MET A 16 0.41 -10.00 6.87
CA MET A 16 0.88 -8.95 7.77
C MET A 16 -0.02 -7.73 7.65
N PRO A 17 -0.08 -6.87 8.69
CA PRO A 17 -0.83 -5.63 8.57
C PRO A 17 -0.15 -4.68 7.58
N ALA A 18 -0.95 -3.85 6.90
CA ALA A 18 -0.46 -2.89 5.91
C ALA A 18 0.62 -1.95 6.48
N ARG A 19 0.53 -1.57 7.76
CA ARG A 19 1.57 -0.78 8.46
C ARG A 19 2.94 -1.46 8.43
N LYS A 20 2.98 -2.78 8.65
CA LYS A 20 4.24 -3.54 8.72
C LYS A 20 4.86 -3.67 7.33
N LEU A 21 4.02 -3.84 6.31
CA LEU A 21 4.43 -3.80 4.91
C LEU A 21 5.06 -2.44 4.56
N LEU A 22 4.39 -1.34 4.92
CA LEU A 22 4.89 0.02 4.72
C LEU A 22 6.22 0.26 5.44
N GLU A 23 6.35 -0.19 6.69
CA GLU A 23 7.61 -0.15 7.45
C GLU A 23 8.73 -0.93 6.75
N GLN A 24 8.45 -2.14 6.22
CA GLN A 24 9.45 -2.93 5.49
C GLN A 24 9.91 -2.24 4.20
N LEU A 25 8.99 -1.55 3.52
CA LEU A 25 9.28 -0.77 2.32
C LEU A 25 9.85 0.62 2.65
N SER A 26 9.92 0.98 3.93
CA SER A 26 10.31 2.31 4.43
C SER A 26 9.47 3.44 3.81
N ILE A 27 8.17 3.18 3.59
CA ILE A 27 7.19 4.11 3.02
C ILE A 27 6.32 4.67 4.15
N LEU A 28 6.02 5.97 4.09
CA LEU A 28 5.12 6.62 5.05
C LEU A 28 3.65 6.43 4.63
N PRO A 29 2.76 5.91 5.50
CA PRO A 29 1.32 5.76 5.22
C PRO A 29 0.66 7.09 4.86
N GLU A 30 1.14 8.21 5.41
CA GLU A 30 0.59 9.54 5.11
C GLU A 30 0.85 10.00 3.66
N THR A 31 1.80 9.37 2.96
CA THR A 31 2.20 9.74 1.60
C THR A 31 1.62 8.81 0.54
N VAL A 32 0.99 7.70 0.95
CA VAL A 32 0.47 6.67 0.06
C VAL A 32 -0.90 6.19 0.52
N VAL A 33 -1.80 5.95 -0.42
CA VAL A 33 -3.07 5.26 -0.15
C VAL A 33 -2.83 3.79 -0.37
N VAL A 34 -3.19 2.97 0.61
CA VAL A 34 -3.21 1.52 0.50
C VAL A 34 -4.60 1.10 0.05
N THR A 35 -4.69 0.43 -1.09
CA THR A 35 -5.91 -0.21 -1.58
C THR A 35 -5.74 -1.73 -1.53
N LYS A 36 -6.73 -2.44 -1.01
CA LYS A 36 -6.80 -3.90 -0.92
C LYS A 36 -8.02 -4.37 -1.71
N ASN A 37 -7.83 -5.24 -2.70
CA ASN A 37 -8.90 -5.71 -3.59
C ASN A 37 -9.76 -4.55 -4.15
N GLU A 38 -9.09 -3.50 -4.64
CA GLU A 38 -9.74 -2.27 -5.17
C GLU A 38 -10.46 -1.40 -4.11
N GLU A 39 -10.42 -1.75 -2.82
CA GLU A 39 -10.99 -0.96 -1.73
C GLU A 39 -9.91 -0.24 -0.92
N ILE A 40 -10.14 1.02 -0.54
CA ILE A 40 -9.21 1.76 0.33
C ILE A 40 -9.25 1.16 1.73
N VAL A 41 -8.11 0.71 2.22
CA VAL A 41 -7.94 0.18 3.57
C VAL A 41 -7.02 1.06 4.38
N THR A 42 -7.13 0.96 5.71
CA THR A 42 -6.22 1.62 6.62
C THR A 42 -4.96 0.79 6.82
N GLU A 43 -3.91 1.41 7.35
CA GLU A 43 -2.65 0.73 7.67
C GLU A 43 -2.79 -0.37 8.75
N ASP A 44 -3.85 -0.30 9.56
CA ASP A 44 -4.12 -1.30 10.60
C ASP A 44 -4.78 -2.57 10.04
N GLU A 45 -5.26 -2.52 8.79
CA GLU A 45 -5.94 -3.65 8.17
C GLU A 45 -4.97 -4.82 7.88
N MET A 46 -5.47 -6.03 8.10
CA MET A 46 -4.71 -7.26 7.88
C MET A 46 -4.76 -7.66 6.41
N LEU A 47 -3.58 -7.74 5.78
CA LEU A 47 -3.43 -8.19 4.40
C LEU A 47 -3.17 -9.70 4.39
N GLU A 48 -4.05 -10.44 3.73
CA GLU A 48 -3.97 -11.89 3.55
C GLU A 48 -3.10 -12.26 2.35
N VAL A 49 -2.69 -13.52 2.27
CA VAL A 49 -1.77 -13.96 1.22
C VAL A 49 -2.41 -14.04 -0.16
N ASP A 50 -3.72 -14.07 -0.27
CA ASP A 50 -4.45 -13.99 -1.53
C ASP A 50 -4.86 -12.57 -1.91
N ASP A 51 -4.74 -11.60 -0.98
CA ASP A 51 -5.14 -10.21 -1.23
C ASP A 51 -4.23 -9.52 -2.26
N GLU A 52 -4.86 -8.68 -3.10
CA GLU A 52 -4.18 -7.76 -4.00
C GLU A 52 -4.10 -6.37 -3.39
N VAL A 53 -2.89 -5.85 -3.24
CA VAL A 53 -2.60 -4.60 -2.52
C VAL A 53 -1.93 -3.64 -3.47
N GLU A 54 -2.47 -2.44 -3.61
CA GLU A 54 -1.91 -1.38 -4.42
C GLU A 54 -1.59 -0.15 -3.57
N LEU A 55 -0.41 0.41 -3.79
CA LEU A 55 0.13 1.54 -3.06
C LEU A 55 0.16 2.73 -4.01
N ILE A 56 -0.83 3.61 -3.88
CA ILE A 56 -1.02 4.78 -4.73
C ILE A 56 -0.39 5.99 -4.04
N ARG A 57 0.62 6.62 -4.66
CA ARG A 57 1.23 7.83 -4.08
C ARG A 57 0.26 9.00 -4.17
N VAL A 58 0.05 9.69 -3.05
CA VAL A 58 -0.68 10.95 -3.05
C VAL A 58 0.25 12.03 -3.58
N ILE A 59 0.07 12.41 -4.84
CA ILE A 59 0.69 13.61 -5.37
C ILE A 59 -0.12 14.76 -4.80
N SER A 60 0.39 15.45 -3.77
CA SER A 60 -0.11 16.78 -3.40
C SER A 60 0.21 17.72 -4.55
N GLY A 61 -0.61 17.66 -5.60
CA GLY A 61 -0.67 18.66 -6.66
C GLY A 61 -1.18 19.94 -6.05
N GLY A 62 -0.29 20.67 -5.38
CA GLY A 62 -0.46 22.10 -5.21
C GLY A 62 -0.45 22.71 -6.60
N THR A 63 -1.63 22.83 -7.22
CA THR A 63 -1.81 23.73 -8.34
C THR A 63 -1.62 25.14 -7.80
N GLY A 64 -0.37 25.60 -7.84
CA GLY A 64 -0.10 27.03 -7.85
C GLY A 64 -0.58 27.60 -9.18
N ASN A 65 -1.82 28.07 -9.21
CA ASN A 65 -2.25 29.23 -10.00
C ASN A 65 -3.62 29.70 -9.54
#